data_AF-A0A4Q5WYN5-F1
#
_entry.id   AF-A0A4Q5WYN5-F1
#
_cell.length_a   1.000
_cell.length_b   1.000
_cell.length_c   1.000
_cell.angle_alpha   90.00
_cell.angle_beta   90.00
_cell.angle_gamma   90.00
#
_symmetry.space_group_name_H-M   'P 1'
#
loop_
_entity.id
_entity.type
_entity.pdbx_description
1 polymer ?
#
loop_
_entity_poly.entity_id
_entity_poly.type
_entity_poly.pdbx_seq_one_letter_code
_entity_poly.pdbx_strand_id
1 'polypeptide(L)'
;MVGSALAAAAANSSISMDPALQACDRWQAFHAECDGLIKRWQTMESHLFRQHDWSRLSRRQRAAFPEALELDAIDDRLDEIHDQQQQLLASLPLISATTPRGIAAKLAVVASVVHREENAEAHELIVSVLADFRTLARITAQ
;
A
#
# COMPACT_ATOMS: atom_id res chain seq x y z
N MET A 1 20.26 27.78 -38.21
CA MET A 1 20.31 27.43 -36.78
C MET A 1 18.91 27.54 -36.17
N VAL A 2 18.04 26.55 -36.43
CA VAL A 2 16.70 26.46 -35.82
C VAL A 2 16.55 25.00 -35.41
N GLY A 3 17.14 24.63 -34.27
CA GLY A 3 17.16 23.24 -33.82
C GLY A 3 17.42 23.06 -32.32
N SER A 4 18.11 23.99 -31.66
CA SER A 4 18.42 23.85 -30.23
C SER A 4 17.33 24.34 -29.28
N ALA A 5 16.41 25.21 -29.70
CA ALA A 5 15.38 25.72 -28.80
C ALA A 5 14.26 24.70 -28.52
N LEU A 6 13.91 23.87 -29.52
CA LEU A 6 12.88 22.83 -29.37
C LEU A 6 13.37 21.63 -28.54
N ALA A 7 14.67 21.31 -28.58
CA ALA A 7 15.24 20.25 -27.74
C ALA A 7 15.31 20.64 -26.26
N ALA A 8 15.52 21.93 -25.95
CA ALA A 8 15.51 22.43 -24.57
C ALA A 8 14.09 22.46 -23.98
N ALA A 9 13.05 22.71 -24.79
CA ALA A 9 11.66 22.67 -24.34
C ALA A 9 11.16 21.24 -24.08
N ALA A 10 11.63 20.24 -24.86
CA ALA A 10 11.30 18.83 -24.66
C ALA A 10 12.00 18.22 -23.43
N ALA A 11 13.15 18.76 -23.02
CA ALA A 11 13.86 18.33 -21.80
C ALA A 11 13.21 18.85 -20.49
N ASN A 12 12.27 19.80 -20.59
CA ASN A 12 11.66 20.48 -19.44
C ASN A 12 10.23 20.02 -19.13
N SER A 13 9.79 18.89 -19.70
CA SER A 13 8.47 18.27 -19.45
C SER A 13 8.56 16.83 -18.95
N SER A 14 9.66 16.44 -18.32
CA SER A 14 9.53 15.44 -17.25
C SER A 14 8.78 16.15 -16.12
N ILE A 15 7.46 15.94 -16.08
CA ILE A 15 6.68 16.25 -14.88
C ILE A 15 7.40 15.50 -13.76
N SER A 16 8.19 16.22 -12.96
CA SER A 16 8.93 15.65 -11.85
C SER A 16 7.86 15.19 -10.86
N MET A 17 7.48 13.92 -10.98
CA MET A 17 6.47 13.33 -10.12
C MET A 17 7.01 13.37 -8.69
N ASP A 18 6.20 13.90 -7.78
CA ASP A 18 6.55 14.01 -6.37
C ASP A 18 7.05 12.65 -5.85
N PRO A 19 8.32 12.55 -5.40
CA PRO A 19 8.89 11.28 -4.99
C PRO A 19 8.17 10.69 -3.77
N ALA A 20 7.63 11.53 -2.88
CA ALA A 20 6.83 11.05 -1.76
C ALA A 20 5.49 10.48 -2.23
N LEU A 21 4.88 11.08 -3.26
CA LEU A 21 3.66 10.56 -3.85
C LEU A 21 3.89 9.18 -4.47
N GLN A 22 4.97 9.01 -5.25
CA GLN A 22 5.32 7.71 -5.83
C GLN A 22 5.54 6.63 -4.78
N ALA A 23 6.25 6.96 -3.69
CA ALA A 23 6.45 6.05 -2.56
C ALA A 23 5.11 5.68 -1.89
N CYS A 24 4.21 6.65 -1.70
CA CYS A 24 2.89 6.39 -1.12
C CYS A 24 1.95 5.62 -2.07
N ASP A 25 2.07 5.78 -3.38
CA ASP A 25 1.33 4.98 -4.36
C ASP A 25 1.80 3.51 -4.30
N ARG A 26 3.10 3.27 -4.11
CA ARG A 26 3.62 1.92 -3.87
C ARG A 26 3.06 1.31 -2.58
N TRP A 27 2.94 2.10 -1.52
CA TRP A 27 2.30 1.69 -0.27
C TRP A 27 0.85 1.25 -0.48
N GLN A 28 0.07 2.04 -1.23
CA GLN A 28 -1.33 1.67 -1.57
C GLN A 28 -1.40 0.40 -2.41
N ALA A 29 -0.46 0.20 -3.34
CA ALA A 29 -0.37 -1.03 -4.12
C ALA A 29 -0.13 -2.27 -3.24
N PHE A 30 0.68 -2.16 -2.18
CA PHE A 30 0.85 -3.25 -1.22
C PHE A 30 -0.46 -3.60 -0.50
N HIS A 31 -1.22 -2.60 -0.05
CA HIS A 31 -2.53 -2.84 0.60
C HIS A 31 -3.51 -3.53 -0.34
N ALA A 32 -3.60 -3.07 -1.59
CA ALA A 32 -4.47 -3.69 -2.59
C ALA A 32 -4.05 -5.15 -2.91
N GLU A 33 -2.74 -5.42 -2.95
CA GLU A 33 -2.21 -6.76 -3.15
C GLU A 33 -2.55 -7.68 -1.97
N CYS A 34 -2.31 -7.23 -0.73
CA CYS A 34 -2.69 -7.96 0.49
C CYS A 34 -4.20 -8.26 0.53
N ASP A 35 -5.06 -7.27 0.25
CA ASP A 35 -6.51 -7.47 0.21
C ASP A 35 -6.91 -8.53 -0.82
N GLY A 36 -6.27 -8.52 -1.99
CA GLY A 36 -6.49 -9.53 -3.04
C GLY A 36 -6.07 -10.93 -2.60
N LEU A 37 -4.88 -11.03 -2.01
CA LEU A 37 -4.32 -12.29 -1.49
C LEU A 37 -5.16 -12.86 -0.36
N ILE A 38 -5.54 -12.05 0.63
CA ILE A 38 -6.39 -12.46 1.76
C ILE A 38 -7.75 -12.97 1.26
N LYS A 39 -8.40 -12.26 0.33
CA LYS A 39 -9.68 -12.71 -0.26
C LYS A 39 -9.52 -14.05 -0.99
N ARG A 40 -8.42 -14.22 -1.74
CA ARG A 40 -8.11 -15.46 -2.43
C ARG A 40 -7.91 -16.61 -1.45
N TRP A 41 -7.08 -16.38 -0.44
CA TRP A 41 -6.80 -17.32 0.65
C TRP A 41 -8.10 -17.76 1.36
N GLN A 42 -8.94 -16.80 1.77
CA GLN A 42 -10.23 -17.08 2.42
C GLN A 42 -11.18 -17.89 1.53
N THR A 43 -11.20 -17.61 0.24
CA THR A 43 -12.03 -18.34 -0.73
C THR A 43 -11.61 -19.80 -0.82
N MET A 44 -10.29 -20.05 -0.92
CA MET A 44 -9.75 -21.42 -0.98
C MET A 44 -9.93 -22.16 0.33
N GLU A 45 -9.61 -21.52 1.45
CA GLU A 45 -9.81 -22.11 2.78
C GLU A 45 -11.28 -22.50 2.97
N SER A 46 -12.22 -21.59 2.67
CA SER A 46 -13.66 -21.86 2.75
C SER A 46 -14.12 -23.01 1.84
N HIS A 47 -13.46 -23.21 0.69
CA HIS A 47 -13.73 -24.35 -0.19
C HIS A 47 -13.22 -25.66 0.42
N LEU A 48 -11.96 -25.69 0.86
CA LEU A 48 -11.32 -26.85 1.49
C LEU A 48 -12.06 -27.30 2.75
N PHE A 49 -12.50 -26.35 3.59
CA PHE A 49 -13.30 -26.63 4.77
C PHE A 49 -14.61 -27.35 4.42
N ARG A 50 -15.32 -26.89 3.39
CA ARG A 50 -16.63 -27.44 3.01
C ARG A 50 -16.53 -28.79 2.31
N GLN A 51 -15.50 -29.00 1.49
CA GLN A 51 -15.41 -30.20 0.64
C GLN A 51 -14.56 -31.31 1.25
N HIS A 52 -13.61 -30.97 2.13
CA HIS A 52 -12.54 -31.89 2.53
C HIS A 52 -12.30 -31.95 4.04
N ASP A 53 -13.21 -31.38 4.85
CA ASP A 53 -13.08 -31.32 6.31
C ASP A 53 -11.69 -30.81 6.75
N TRP A 54 -11.20 -29.76 6.08
CA TRP A 54 -9.82 -29.27 6.18
C TRP A 54 -9.28 -29.11 7.62
N SER A 55 -10.14 -28.68 8.55
CA SER A 55 -9.81 -28.55 9.98
C SER A 55 -9.40 -29.85 10.66
N ARG A 56 -9.90 -30.99 10.18
CA ARG A 56 -9.63 -32.33 10.75
C ARG A 56 -8.40 -33.00 10.13
N LEU A 57 -7.88 -32.44 9.04
CA LEU A 57 -6.71 -32.98 8.35
C LEU A 57 -5.42 -32.58 9.08
N SER A 58 -4.52 -33.55 9.27
CA SER A 58 -3.13 -33.29 9.67
C SER A 58 -2.35 -32.59 8.56
N ARG A 59 -1.22 -31.93 8.89
CA ARG A 59 -0.36 -31.30 7.87
C ARG A 59 0.03 -32.24 6.73
N ARG A 60 0.36 -33.49 7.05
CA ARG A 60 0.71 -34.51 6.04
C ARG A 60 -0.46 -34.82 5.11
N GLN A 61 -1.69 -34.83 5.62
CA GLN A 61 -2.89 -35.04 4.79
C GLN A 61 -3.21 -33.80 3.94
N ARG A 62 -3.00 -32.60 4.47
CA ARG A 62 -3.16 -31.34 3.73
C ARG A 62 -2.18 -31.22 2.56
N ALA A 63 -0.96 -31.72 2.71
CA ALA A 63 0.05 -31.74 1.64
C ALA A 63 -0.37 -32.57 0.40
N ALA A 64 -1.45 -33.35 0.47
CA ALA A 64 -2.01 -34.05 -0.69
C ALA A 64 -2.88 -33.13 -1.57
N PHE A 65 -3.22 -31.94 -1.11
CA PHE A 65 -4.06 -30.97 -1.83
C PHE A 65 -3.17 -29.91 -2.49
N PRO A 66 -3.27 -29.72 -3.82
CA PRO A 66 -2.56 -28.64 -4.51
C PRO A 66 -2.84 -27.25 -3.91
N GLU A 67 -4.05 -27.03 -3.42
CA GLU A 67 -4.46 -25.78 -2.76
C GLU A 67 -3.64 -25.49 -1.48
N ALA A 68 -3.07 -26.51 -0.83
CA ALA A 68 -2.17 -26.31 0.30
C ALA A 68 -0.93 -25.50 -0.11
N LEU A 69 -0.36 -25.80 -1.28
CA LEU A 69 0.80 -25.09 -1.80
C LEU A 69 0.45 -23.66 -2.19
N GLU A 70 -0.75 -23.42 -2.71
CA GLU A 70 -1.20 -22.06 -3.02
C GLU A 70 -1.45 -21.25 -1.73
N LEU A 71 -2.00 -21.85 -0.68
CA LEU A 71 -2.15 -21.19 0.63
C LEU A 71 -0.78 -20.82 1.22
N ASP A 72 0.16 -21.77 1.24
CA ASP A 72 1.53 -21.53 1.73
C ASP A 72 2.21 -20.41 0.92
N ALA A 73 2.07 -20.42 -0.42
CA ALA A 73 2.65 -19.37 -1.26
C ALA A 73 2.00 -17.98 -1.06
N ILE A 74 0.71 -17.93 -0.71
CA ILE A 74 0.05 -16.68 -0.34
C ILE A 74 0.59 -16.18 1.00
N ASP A 75 0.75 -17.05 1.99
CA ASP A 75 1.30 -16.69 3.30
C ASP A 75 2.72 -16.15 3.17
N ASP A 76 3.60 -16.85 2.42
CA ASP A 76 4.96 -16.37 2.10
C ASP A 76 4.93 -14.99 1.43
N ARG A 77 4.01 -14.76 0.49
CA ARG A 77 3.89 -13.47 -0.21
C ARG A 77 3.40 -12.35 0.70
N LEU A 78 2.50 -12.65 1.64
CA LEU A 78 2.03 -11.68 2.63
C LEU A 78 3.17 -11.26 3.56
N ASP A 79 4.00 -12.21 3.99
CA ASP A 79 5.19 -11.93 4.80
C ASP A 79 6.21 -11.06 4.04
N GLU A 80 6.48 -11.38 2.77
CA GLU A 80 7.33 -10.54 1.91
C GLU A 80 6.80 -9.11 1.76
N ILE A 81 5.49 -8.94 1.56
CA ILE A 81 4.86 -7.62 1.45
C ILE A 81 4.99 -6.87 2.78
N HIS A 82 4.82 -7.56 3.91
CA HIS A 82 5.00 -6.95 5.23
C HIS A 82 6.43 -6.40 5.40
N ASP A 83 7.45 -7.19 5.06
CA ASP A 83 8.85 -6.74 5.11
C ASP A 83 9.10 -5.52 4.20
N GLN A 84 8.55 -5.55 2.99
CA GLN A 84 8.64 -4.44 2.03
C GLN A 84 7.92 -3.18 2.55
N GLN A 85 6.77 -3.33 3.20
CA GLN A 85 6.06 -2.25 3.86
C GLN A 85 6.90 -1.67 5.01
N GLN A 86 7.51 -2.48 5.88
CA GLN A 86 8.35 -1.98 6.97
C GLN A 86 9.55 -1.19 6.44
N GLN A 87 10.22 -1.69 5.40
CA GLN A 87 11.33 -0.97 4.75
C GLN A 87 10.87 0.37 4.14
N LEU A 88 9.72 0.37 3.45
CA LEU A 88 9.17 1.58 2.87
C LEU A 88 8.77 2.58 3.95
N LEU A 89 8.13 2.13 5.03
CA LEU A 89 7.71 2.96 6.15
C LEU A 89 8.91 3.60 6.85
N ALA A 90 10.00 2.85 7.04
CA ALA A 90 11.24 3.37 7.62
C ALA A 90 11.93 4.43 6.72
N SER A 91 11.83 4.29 5.39
CA SER A 91 12.43 5.24 4.44
C SER A 91 11.55 6.46 4.15
N LEU A 92 10.23 6.34 4.28
CA LEU A 92 9.26 7.38 3.89
C LEU A 92 9.49 8.74 4.58
N PRO A 93 9.88 8.85 5.86
CA PRO A 93 10.25 10.12 6.48
C PRO A 93 11.38 10.85 5.77
N LEU A 94 12.32 10.12 5.17
CA LEU A 94 13.49 10.66 4.46
C LEU A 94 13.13 11.19 3.07
N ILE A 95 11.97 10.82 2.53
CA ILE A 95 11.48 11.27 1.23
C ILE A 95 10.71 12.57 1.40
N SER A 96 11.25 13.65 0.82
CA SER A 96 10.62 14.97 0.84
C SER A 96 9.44 15.02 -0.11
N ALA A 97 8.27 15.42 0.41
CA ALA A 97 7.13 15.74 -0.44
C ALA A 97 7.33 17.12 -1.06
N THR A 98 7.20 17.22 -2.38
CA THR A 98 7.37 18.48 -3.13
C THR A 98 6.03 19.12 -3.51
N THR A 99 4.92 18.42 -3.25
CA THR A 99 3.57 18.88 -3.57
C THR A 99 2.62 18.68 -2.39
N PRO A 100 1.52 19.44 -2.31
CA PRO A 100 0.46 19.16 -1.34
C PRO A 100 -0.07 17.73 -1.46
N ARG A 101 -0.15 17.19 -2.69
CA ARG A 101 -0.58 15.80 -2.89
C ARG A 101 0.35 14.80 -2.23
N GLY A 102 1.68 15.00 -2.31
CA GLY A 102 2.65 14.14 -1.62
C GLY A 102 2.56 14.23 -0.10
N ILE A 103 2.34 15.44 0.46
CA ILE A 103 2.13 15.61 1.92
C ILE A 103 0.87 14.86 2.36
N ALA A 104 -0.24 15.04 1.64
CA ALA A 104 -1.50 14.35 1.92
C ALA A 104 -1.35 12.83 1.79
N ALA A 105 -0.53 12.35 0.85
CA ALA A 105 -0.27 10.93 0.68
C ALA A 105 0.53 10.35 1.86
N LYS A 106 1.56 11.05 2.35
CA LYS A 106 2.30 10.64 3.57
C LYS A 106 1.38 10.57 4.79
N LEU A 107 0.52 11.57 4.98
CA LEU A 107 -0.46 11.55 6.07
C LEU A 107 -1.45 10.37 5.95
N ALA A 108 -1.86 10.02 4.73
CA ALA A 108 -2.70 8.85 4.50
C ALA A 108 -1.98 7.53 4.84
N VAL A 109 -0.67 7.42 4.58
CA VAL A 109 0.14 6.28 5.03
C VAL A 109 0.13 6.20 6.55
N VAL A 110 0.38 7.31 7.25
CA VAL A 110 0.37 7.34 8.73
C VAL A 110 -1.00 6.91 9.28
N ALA A 111 -2.11 7.39 8.69
CA ALA A 111 -3.46 6.99 9.09
C ALA A 111 -3.73 5.49 8.90
N SER A 112 -3.08 4.85 7.92
CA SER A 112 -3.19 3.39 7.69
C SER A 112 -2.34 2.56 8.64
N VAL A 113 -1.30 3.14 9.25
CA VAL A 113 -0.38 2.45 10.17
C VAL A 113 -0.81 2.61 11.63
N VAL A 114 -1.31 3.79 12.00
CA VAL A 114 -1.82 4.04 13.34
C VAL A 114 -3.24 3.47 13.42
N HIS A 115 -3.37 2.22 13.85
CA HIS A 115 -4.66 1.56 13.97
C HIS A 115 -5.52 2.23 15.05
N ARG A 116 -6.81 2.41 14.74
CA ARG A 116 -7.76 3.05 15.65
C ARG A 116 -7.94 2.24 16.93
N GLU A 117 -7.89 0.91 16.81
CA GLU A 117 -8.00 -0.02 17.92
C GLU A 117 -6.83 0.07 18.91
N GLU A 118 -5.66 0.51 18.42
CA GLU A 118 -4.44 0.66 19.23
C GLU A 118 -4.31 2.07 19.82
N ASN A 119 -4.70 3.10 19.06
CA ASN A 119 -4.64 4.49 19.50
C ASN A 119 -5.68 5.34 18.75
N ALA A 120 -6.89 5.39 19.29
CA ALA A 120 -8.01 6.08 18.66
C ALA A 120 -7.77 7.59 18.55
N GLU A 121 -7.23 8.23 19.59
CA GLU A 121 -6.99 9.68 19.63
C GLU A 121 -5.98 10.11 18.57
N ALA A 122 -4.87 9.37 18.43
CA ALA A 122 -3.87 9.66 17.40
C ALA A 122 -4.44 9.43 16.00
N HIS A 123 -5.13 8.31 15.77
CA HIS A 123 -5.77 8.02 14.50
C HIS A 123 -6.75 9.13 14.08
N GLU A 124 -7.66 9.52 14.98
CA GLU A 124 -8.67 10.55 14.71
C GLU A 124 -8.03 11.92 14.45
N LEU A 125 -6.97 12.28 15.18
CA LEU A 125 -6.21 13.50 14.93
C LEU A 125 -5.54 13.49 13.55
N ILE A 126 -4.89 12.38 13.16
CA ILE A 126 -4.23 12.26 11.85
C ILE A 126 -5.26 12.39 10.72
N VAL A 127 -6.41 11.71 10.84
CA VAL A 127 -7.49 11.77 9.85
C VAL A 127 -8.06 13.18 9.74
N SER A 128 -8.26 13.87 10.87
CA SER A 128 -8.71 15.27 10.88
C SER A 128 -7.71 16.19 10.19
N VAL A 129 -6.43 16.11 10.56
CA VAL A 129 -5.35 16.93 9.97
C VAL A 129 -5.25 16.70 8.46
N LEU A 130 -5.41 15.45 7.99
CA LEU A 130 -5.44 15.14 6.56
C LEU A 130 -6.63 15.80 5.84
N ALA A 131 -7.81 15.80 6.45
CA ALA A 131 -9.01 16.43 5.90
C ALA A 131 -8.86 17.96 5.82
N ASP A 132 -8.35 18.57 6.89
CA ASP A 132 -8.07 20.02 6.95
C ASP A 132 -7.03 20.43 5.90
N PHE A 133 -5.94 19.66 5.82
CA PHE A 133 -4.87 19.92 4.86
C PHE A 133 -5.36 19.83 3.41
N ARG A 134 -6.18 18.81 3.07
CA ARG A 134 -6.79 18.69 1.74
C ARG A 134 -7.70 19.87 1.41
N THR A 135 -8.41 20.40 2.40
CA THR A 135 -9.26 21.58 2.23
C THR A 135 -8.43 22.82 1.98
N LEU A 136 -7.39 23.05 2.78
CA LEU A 136 -6.47 24.17 2.61
C LEU A 136 -5.78 24.13 1.25
N ALA A 137 -5.24 22.97 0.85
CA ALA A 137 -4.56 22.80 -0.43
C ALA A 137 -5.47 23.10 -1.64
N ARG A 138 -6.77 22.83 -1.52
CA ARG A 138 -7.75 23.15 -2.57
C ARG A 138 -8.01 24.65 -2.67
N ILE A 139 -8.11 25.34 -1.54
CA ILE A 139 -8.32 26.79 -1.48
C ILE A 139 -7.12 27.54 -2.07
N THR A 140 -5.90 27.11 -1.74
CA THR A 140 -4.67 27.77 -2.20
C THR A 140 -4.31 27.49 -3.68
N ALA A 141 -5.02 26.58 -4.33
CA ALA A 141 -4.82 26.24 -5.74
C ALA A 141 -5.76 27.01 -6.70
N GLN A 142 -6.65 27.85 -6.17
CA GLN A 142 -7.50 28.80 -6.90
C GLN A 142 -6.87 30.18 -6.93
#